data_AF-A0A994J7H7-F1
#
_entry.id   AF-A0A994J7H7-F1
#
_cell.length_a   1.000
_cell.length_b   1.000
_cell.length_c   1.000
_cell.angle_alpha   90.00
_cell.angle_beta   90.00
_cell.angle_gamma   90.00
#
_symmetry.space_group_name_H-M   'P 1'
#
loop_
_entity.id
_entity.type
_entity.pdbx_description
1 polymer ?
#
loop_
_entity_poly.entity_id
_entity_poly.type
_entity_poly.pdbx_seq_one_letter_code
_entity_poly.pdbx_strand_id
1 'polypeptide(L)'
;MWTNFFKLRLFCCLLAVLMVVVLVINVTQVEYLDHETVSATFIDSSGQFVSSQVTGISRNPYCGYDQQTLSSQERMEEDSLLAALHRQVPDVGPVPFVKSTDPSSSYFVILNSAAFFKVGSQLEVLVHVQDFQRKPKKYGGDYLQARIHSLKLQAGAVGRVVDYQNGFYKVFFTLLWPGKVKVSVSLVHPSEGIRVLQRLQEDKPDRVYFKSLFRSGRISETTECNVCLPGNLPLCNFTDLYTGEPWFCFKPKKLPCSSRITHFKGGYLKGLLTAAESAFFQSGVNIKMPVNSSGPDWVTVIPRRIKET
;
A
#
# COMPACT_ATOMS: atom_id res chain seq x y z
N MET A 1 17.96 5.20 57.55
CA MET A 1 18.60 5.08 56.22
C MET A 1 17.65 4.69 55.07
N TRP A 2 16.43 4.19 55.32
CA TRP A 2 15.51 3.74 54.27
C TRP A 2 14.70 4.87 53.59
N THR A 3 14.32 5.91 54.33
CA THR A 3 13.46 7.01 53.86
C THR A 3 14.09 7.86 52.74
N ASN A 4 15.42 8.00 52.71
CA ASN A 4 16.13 8.75 51.67
C ASN A 4 16.21 7.99 50.33
N PHE A 5 16.31 6.66 50.37
CA PHE A 5 16.32 5.83 49.14
C PHE A 5 14.96 5.80 48.44
N PHE A 6 13.87 5.84 49.21
CA PHE A 6 12.51 5.87 48.64
C PHE A 6 12.23 7.22 47.97
N LYS A 7 12.65 8.33 48.60
CA LYS A 7 12.55 9.67 48.01
C LYS A 7 13.38 9.81 46.73
N LEU A 8 14.60 9.23 46.70
CA LEU A 8 15.44 9.25 45.50
C LEU A 8 14.85 8.42 44.35
N ARG A 9 14.30 7.23 44.63
CA ARG A 9 13.59 6.44 43.62
C ARG A 9 12.36 7.16 43.07
N LEU A 10 11.56 7.78 43.94
CA LEU A 10 10.37 8.54 43.53
C LEU A 10 10.76 9.74 42.64
N PHE A 11 11.84 10.43 43.00
CA PHE A 11 12.39 11.53 42.21
C PHE A 11 12.90 11.08 40.83
N CYS A 12 13.63 9.96 40.75
CA CYS A 12 14.06 9.40 39.46
C CYS A 12 12.89 8.94 38.59
N CYS A 13 11.85 8.33 39.18
CA CYS A 13 10.63 7.97 38.45
C CYS A 13 9.91 9.21 37.89
N LEU A 14 9.80 10.28 38.68
CA LEU A 14 9.20 11.54 38.22
C LEU A 14 9.98 12.16 37.06
N LEU A 15 11.31 12.16 37.11
CA LEU A 15 12.16 12.62 36.01
C LEU A 15 12.00 11.76 34.76
N ALA A 16 11.94 10.43 34.90
CA ALA A 16 11.72 9.53 33.77
C ALA A 16 10.35 9.77 33.10
N VAL A 17 9.29 9.96 33.90
CA VAL A 17 7.96 10.30 33.37
C VAL A 17 7.98 11.65 32.65
N LEU A 18 8.64 12.67 33.22
CA LEU A 18 8.81 13.98 32.59
C LEU A 18 9.53 13.88 31.24
N MET A 19 10.61 13.08 31.16
CA MET A 19 11.33 12.85 29.90
C MET A 19 10.46 12.15 28.85
N VAL A 20 9.65 11.17 29.25
CA VAL A 20 8.70 10.50 28.34
C VAL A 20 7.61 11.48 27.88
N VAL A 21 7.07 12.31 28.76
CA VAL A 21 6.07 13.33 28.39
C VAL A 21 6.67 14.35 27.43
N VAL A 22 7.89 14.83 27.67
CA VAL A 22 8.59 15.74 26.74
C VAL A 22 8.87 15.06 25.41
N LEU A 23 9.24 13.78 25.41
CA LEU A 23 9.44 13.01 24.18
C LEU A 23 8.13 12.88 23.40
N VAL A 24 7.03 12.53 24.08
CA VAL A 24 5.69 12.43 23.48
C VAL A 24 5.24 13.79 22.94
N ILE A 25 5.43 14.88 23.69
CA ILE A 25 5.11 16.24 23.23
C ILE A 25 5.96 16.63 22.02
N ASN A 26 7.26 16.32 22.01
CA ASN A 26 8.10 16.60 20.85
C ASN A 26 7.71 15.75 19.63
N VAL A 27 7.38 14.47 19.82
CA VAL A 27 6.91 13.59 18.74
C VAL A 27 5.57 14.07 18.19
N THR A 28 4.62 14.44 19.07
CA THR A 28 3.33 14.98 18.64
C THR A 28 3.47 16.38 18.02
N GLN A 29 4.43 17.20 18.46
CA GLN A 29 4.74 18.47 17.79
C GLN A 29 5.39 18.28 16.43
N VAL A 30 6.23 17.25 16.24
CA VAL A 30 6.76 16.90 14.91
C VAL A 30 5.64 16.40 13.99
N GLU A 31 4.71 15.58 14.49
CA GLU A 31 3.49 15.19 13.73
C GLU A 31 2.56 16.39 13.45
N TYR A 32 2.46 17.35 14.38
CA TYR A 32 1.62 18.54 14.21
C TYR A 32 2.26 19.59 13.29
N LEU A 33 3.59 19.75 13.30
CA LEU A 33 4.34 20.58 12.35
C LEU A 33 4.20 20.07 10.91
N ASP A 34 4.08 18.75 10.72
CA ASP A 34 3.76 18.14 9.43
C ASP A 34 2.29 18.44 9.00
N HIS A 35 1.42 18.77 9.96
CA HIS A 35 0.03 19.15 9.72
C HIS A 35 -0.17 20.66 9.50
N GLU A 36 0.66 21.53 10.11
CA GLU A 36 0.54 22.99 10.03
C GLU A 36 1.48 23.70 9.04
N THR A 37 2.52 23.05 8.51
CA THR A 37 3.41 23.69 7.50
C THR A 37 2.84 23.70 6.07
N VAL A 38 1.51 23.73 5.92
CA VAL A 38 0.82 24.04 4.66
C VAL A 38 -0.30 25.05 4.90
N SER A 39 0.08 26.32 4.98
CA SER A 39 -0.65 27.38 4.31
C SER A 39 0.35 28.44 3.84
N ALA A 40 1.06 28.11 2.74
CA ALA A 40 1.69 29.11 1.91
C ALA A 40 0.88 29.19 0.62
N THR A 41 -0.27 29.85 0.70
CA THR A 41 -0.93 30.45 -0.46
C THR A 41 0.04 31.47 -1.05
N PHE A 42 0.59 31.18 -2.24
CA PHE A 42 1.34 32.18 -2.99
C PHE A 42 0.35 33.19 -3.57
N ILE A 43 0.28 34.37 -2.94
CA ILE A 43 -0.39 35.55 -3.49
C ILE A 43 0.60 36.20 -4.45
N ASP A 44 0.26 36.24 -5.74
CA ASP A 44 0.93 37.14 -6.68
C ASP A 44 0.56 38.59 -6.34
N SER A 45 1.48 39.51 -6.61
CA SER A 45 1.49 40.96 -6.40
C SER A 45 0.25 41.74 -6.89
N SER A 46 -0.71 41.07 -7.50
CA SER A 46 -1.96 41.60 -8.06
C SER A 46 -3.24 41.13 -7.32
N GLY A 47 -3.13 40.29 -6.28
CA GLY A 47 -4.25 39.97 -5.38
C GLY A 47 -5.39 39.14 -5.99
N GLN A 48 -5.14 38.40 -7.08
CA GLN A 48 -6.15 37.55 -7.72
C GLN A 48 -5.93 36.06 -7.41
N PHE A 49 -6.98 35.39 -6.90
CA PHE A 49 -7.00 33.94 -6.70
C PHE A 49 -7.05 33.22 -8.05
N VAL A 50 -5.94 32.65 -8.49
CA VAL A 50 -5.93 31.77 -9.67
C VAL A 50 -6.18 30.34 -9.23
N SER A 51 -7.45 29.94 -9.24
CA SER A 51 -7.81 28.52 -9.40
C SER A 51 -7.27 28.09 -10.76
N SER A 52 -6.42 27.08 -10.80
CA SER A 52 -5.95 26.48 -12.05
C SER A 52 -7.13 25.76 -12.71
N GLN A 53 -7.96 26.53 -13.42
CA GLN A 53 -8.76 26.01 -14.50
C GLN A 53 -7.82 25.30 -15.46
N VAL A 54 -8.04 23.99 -15.59
CA VAL A 54 -7.43 23.14 -16.61
C VAL A 54 -7.88 23.67 -17.97
N THR A 55 -7.13 24.64 -18.48
CA THR A 55 -7.15 25.02 -19.89
C THR A 55 -6.12 24.14 -20.57
N GLY A 56 -6.60 23.36 -21.55
CA GLY A 56 -5.81 22.42 -22.33
C GLY A 56 -4.70 23.13 -23.08
N ILE A 57 -3.52 23.18 -22.47
CA ILE A 57 -2.26 23.35 -23.18
C ILE A 57 -1.57 22.00 -23.02
N SER A 58 -1.45 21.26 -24.13
CA SER A 58 -0.55 20.12 -24.21
C SER A 58 0.86 20.63 -23.89
N ARG A 59 1.32 20.36 -22.68
CA ARG A 59 2.64 20.75 -22.19
C ARG A 59 3.37 19.47 -21.90
N ASN A 60 4.33 19.11 -22.75
CA ASN A 60 5.08 17.87 -22.59
C ASN A 60 5.84 17.91 -21.25
N PRO A 61 5.57 16.96 -20.34
CA PRO A 61 6.36 16.82 -19.12
C PRO A 61 7.80 16.46 -19.51
N TYR A 62 8.77 16.91 -18.72
CA TYR A 62 10.13 16.40 -18.82
C TYR A 62 10.18 15.06 -18.11
N CYS A 63 9.95 13.99 -18.87
CA CYS A 63 10.06 12.60 -18.45
C CYS A 63 11.28 11.99 -19.14
N GLY A 64 12.13 11.29 -18.41
CA GLY A 64 13.34 10.72 -19.01
C GLY A 64 13.13 9.37 -19.69
N TYR A 65 11.97 8.72 -19.51
CA TYR A 65 11.64 7.48 -20.20
C TYR A 65 11.49 7.66 -21.71
N ASP A 66 11.08 8.85 -22.19
CA ASP A 66 10.93 9.15 -23.62
C ASP A 66 12.27 9.08 -24.40
N GLN A 67 13.39 9.11 -23.68
CA GLN A 67 14.73 9.03 -24.25
C GLN A 67 15.37 7.64 -24.09
N GLN A 68 14.71 6.72 -23.39
CA GLN A 68 15.25 5.39 -23.14
C GLN A 68 14.97 4.48 -24.35
N THR A 69 16.03 4.12 -25.08
CA THR A 69 15.92 3.17 -26.19
C THR A 69 16.17 1.76 -25.67
N LEU A 70 15.09 1.00 -25.47
CA LEU A 70 15.19 -0.40 -25.06
C LEU A 70 15.69 -1.28 -26.21
N SER A 71 16.57 -2.22 -25.89
CA SER A 71 16.97 -3.30 -26.80
C SER A 71 15.76 -4.17 -27.16
N SER A 72 15.90 -5.00 -28.19
CA SER A 72 14.84 -5.97 -28.54
C SER A 72 14.55 -6.96 -27.41
N GLN A 73 15.56 -7.34 -26.63
CA GLN A 73 15.38 -8.25 -25.49
C GLN A 73 14.62 -7.58 -24.35
N GLU A 74 15.02 -6.36 -23.98
CA GLU A 74 14.35 -5.60 -22.92
C GLU A 74 12.90 -5.27 -23.26
N ARG A 75 12.58 -4.98 -24.53
CA ARG A 75 11.20 -4.78 -24.97
C ARG A 75 10.35 -6.04 -24.81
N MET A 76 10.87 -7.20 -25.19
CA MET A 76 10.15 -8.46 -24.99
C MET A 76 9.92 -8.75 -23.50
N GLU A 77 10.88 -8.44 -22.64
CA GLU A 77 10.73 -8.57 -21.20
C GLU A 77 9.71 -7.58 -20.64
N GLU A 78 9.77 -6.31 -21.04
CA GLU A 78 8.79 -5.28 -20.68
C GLU A 78 7.37 -5.70 -21.09
N ASP A 79 7.17 -6.11 -22.34
CA ASP A 79 5.89 -6.59 -22.85
C ASP A 79 5.39 -7.79 -22.03
N SER A 80 6.27 -8.73 -21.69
CA SER A 80 5.93 -9.89 -20.86
C SER A 80 5.55 -9.49 -19.43
N LEU A 81 6.23 -8.50 -18.83
CA LEU A 81 5.94 -8.01 -17.49
C LEU A 81 4.62 -7.23 -17.47
N LEU A 82 4.39 -6.36 -18.45
CA LEU A 82 3.13 -5.61 -18.60
C LEU A 82 1.95 -6.56 -18.82
N ALA A 83 2.12 -7.60 -19.64
CA ALA A 83 1.12 -8.64 -19.81
C ALA A 83 0.85 -9.41 -18.50
N ALA A 84 1.87 -9.69 -17.69
CA ALA A 84 1.72 -10.35 -16.39
C ALA A 84 1.07 -9.45 -15.32
N LEU A 85 1.21 -8.13 -15.43
CA LEU A 85 0.58 -7.15 -14.56
C LEU A 85 -0.90 -6.90 -14.91
N HIS A 86 -1.34 -7.27 -16.11
CA HIS A 86 -2.72 -7.12 -16.55
C HIS A 86 -3.66 -8.00 -15.72
N ARG A 87 -4.16 -7.43 -14.62
CA ARG A 87 -5.25 -8.03 -13.85
C ARG A 87 -6.55 -7.85 -14.63
N GLN A 88 -7.31 -8.92 -14.75
CA GLN A 88 -8.72 -8.85 -15.15
C GLN A 88 -9.48 -8.08 -14.06
N VAL A 89 -9.62 -6.78 -14.26
CA VAL A 89 -10.52 -5.95 -13.47
C VAL A 89 -11.90 -6.16 -14.08
N PRO A 90 -12.91 -6.58 -13.30
CA PRO A 90 -14.25 -6.70 -13.81
C PRO A 90 -14.71 -5.37 -14.41
N ASP A 91 -15.19 -5.40 -15.66
CA ASP A 91 -15.79 -4.24 -16.34
C ASP A 91 -17.19 -3.97 -15.77
N VAL A 92 -17.21 -3.60 -14.50
CA VAL A 92 -18.39 -3.19 -13.77
C VAL A 92 -18.29 -1.68 -13.66
N GLY A 93 -19.32 -0.92 -14.02
CA GLY A 93 -19.32 0.55 -13.86
C GLY A 93 -19.09 1.00 -12.39
N PRO A 94 -19.19 2.31 -12.08
CA PRO A 94 -19.06 2.78 -10.70
C PRO A 94 -20.00 2.03 -9.74
N VAL A 95 -19.41 1.29 -8.79
CA VAL A 95 -20.15 0.48 -7.82
C VAL A 95 -20.30 1.30 -6.53
N PRO A 96 -21.52 1.52 -6.00
CA PRO A 96 -21.69 2.16 -4.70
C PRO A 96 -21.08 1.32 -3.56
N PHE A 97 -20.59 1.96 -2.50
CA PHE A 97 -20.02 1.29 -1.32
C PHE A 97 -20.90 0.15 -0.77
N VAL A 98 -22.21 0.37 -0.68
CA VAL A 98 -23.16 -0.63 -0.15
C VAL A 98 -23.23 -1.91 -1.00
N LYS A 99 -22.78 -1.86 -2.26
CA LYS A 99 -22.67 -3.01 -3.17
C LYS A 99 -21.23 -3.55 -3.32
N SER A 100 -20.28 -3.00 -2.55
CA SER A 100 -18.90 -3.49 -2.49
C SER A 100 -18.78 -4.67 -1.53
N THR A 101 -17.66 -5.40 -1.63
CA THR A 101 -17.42 -6.61 -0.84
C THR A 101 -17.39 -6.30 0.65
N ASP A 102 -18.27 -6.99 1.39
CA ASP A 102 -18.35 -6.94 2.85
C ASP A 102 -17.73 -8.22 3.44
N PRO A 103 -16.58 -8.10 4.12
CA PRO A 103 -15.91 -9.25 4.74
C PRO A 103 -16.71 -9.87 5.89
N SER A 104 -17.60 -9.09 6.54
CA SER A 104 -18.36 -9.55 7.71
C SER A 104 -19.55 -10.45 7.34
N SER A 105 -20.15 -10.25 6.16
CA SER A 105 -21.19 -11.12 5.60
C SER A 105 -20.63 -12.22 4.70
N SER A 106 -19.42 -12.03 4.16
CA SER A 106 -18.69 -13.07 3.42
C SER A 106 -18.24 -14.22 4.33
N TYR A 107 -18.07 -15.40 3.75
CA TYR A 107 -17.60 -16.56 4.51
C TYR A 107 -16.78 -17.54 3.67
N PHE A 108 -16.04 -18.41 4.34
CA PHE A 108 -15.36 -19.53 3.71
C PHE A 108 -15.77 -20.88 4.30
N VAL A 109 -15.60 -21.94 3.50
CA VAL A 109 -15.88 -23.33 3.85
C VAL A 109 -14.70 -24.19 3.44
N ILE A 110 -14.21 -25.01 4.35
CA ILE A 110 -13.20 -26.03 4.05
C ILE A 110 -13.90 -27.24 3.40
N LEU A 111 -13.49 -27.61 2.20
CA LEU A 111 -14.03 -28.78 1.51
C LEU A 111 -13.49 -30.06 2.16
N ASN A 112 -14.36 -31.05 2.35
CA ASN A 112 -14.03 -32.33 2.99
C ASN A 112 -13.44 -32.18 4.40
N SER A 113 -13.93 -31.22 5.19
CA SER A 113 -13.42 -30.91 6.53
C SER A 113 -13.49 -32.06 7.56
N ALA A 114 -14.39 -33.03 7.34
CA ALA A 114 -14.50 -34.23 8.18
C ALA A 114 -13.40 -35.29 7.92
N ALA A 115 -12.63 -35.14 6.84
CA ALA A 115 -11.58 -36.09 6.49
C ALA A 115 -10.26 -35.80 7.22
N PHE A 116 -9.49 -36.86 7.48
CA PHE A 116 -8.08 -36.75 7.87
C PHE A 116 -7.23 -36.57 6.61
N PHE A 117 -6.39 -35.53 6.60
CA PHE A 117 -5.49 -35.26 5.48
C PHE A 117 -4.10 -35.81 5.76
N LYS A 118 -3.33 -36.18 4.74
CA LYS A 118 -1.92 -36.57 4.92
C LYS A 118 -1.02 -35.37 4.66
N VAL A 119 0.17 -35.36 5.25
CA VAL A 119 1.21 -34.40 4.86
C VAL A 119 1.51 -34.56 3.36
N GLY A 120 1.55 -33.42 2.65
CA GLY A 120 1.69 -33.32 1.19
C GLY A 120 0.37 -33.32 0.43
N SER A 121 -0.77 -33.59 1.09
CA SER A 121 -2.09 -33.48 0.46
C SER A 121 -2.45 -32.01 0.19
N GLN A 122 -3.30 -31.80 -0.82
CA GLN A 122 -3.88 -30.49 -1.11
C GLN A 122 -5.20 -30.32 -0.33
N LEU A 123 -5.32 -29.21 0.38
CA LEU A 123 -6.55 -28.76 1.02
C LEU A 123 -7.22 -27.72 0.13
N GLU A 124 -8.53 -27.86 -0.05
CA GLU A 124 -9.34 -26.92 -0.82
C GLU A 124 -10.30 -26.16 0.09
N VAL A 125 -10.39 -24.85 -0.13
CA VAL A 125 -11.27 -23.95 0.61
C VAL A 125 -12.06 -23.12 -0.38
N LEU A 126 -13.38 -23.11 -0.25
CA LEU A 126 -14.27 -22.26 -1.04
C LEU A 126 -14.58 -20.99 -0.25
N VAL A 127 -14.38 -19.83 -0.86
CA VAL A 127 -14.76 -18.53 -0.30
C VAL A 127 -15.92 -17.98 -1.11
N HIS A 128 -16.96 -17.53 -0.43
CA HIS A 128 -18.11 -16.89 -1.03
C HIS A 128 -18.18 -15.46 -0.53
N VAL A 129 -18.04 -14.50 -1.44
CA VAL A 129 -18.07 -13.08 -1.11
C VAL A 129 -19.46 -12.48 -1.31
N GLN A 130 -19.84 -11.61 -0.39
CA GLN A 130 -21.12 -10.92 -0.38
C GLN A 130 -20.90 -9.40 -0.28
N ASP A 131 -21.91 -8.63 -0.66
CA ASP A 131 -21.93 -7.19 -0.46
C ASP A 131 -22.48 -6.79 0.92
N PHE A 132 -22.43 -5.50 1.26
CA PHE A 132 -22.99 -4.97 2.52
C PHE A 132 -24.53 -5.12 2.62
N GLN A 133 -25.21 -5.55 1.55
CA GLN A 133 -26.62 -5.93 1.58
C GLN A 133 -26.82 -7.44 1.77
N ARG A 134 -25.75 -8.19 2.05
CA ARG A 134 -25.71 -9.67 2.14
C ARG A 134 -26.14 -10.36 0.86
N LYS A 135 -25.96 -9.71 -0.29
CA LYS A 135 -26.21 -10.33 -1.60
C LYS A 135 -24.92 -10.93 -2.14
N PRO A 136 -24.96 -12.15 -2.70
CA PRO A 136 -23.84 -12.70 -3.43
C PRO A 136 -23.36 -11.75 -4.53
N LYS A 137 -22.04 -11.48 -4.57
CA LYS A 137 -21.46 -10.75 -5.69
C LYS A 137 -21.50 -11.60 -6.96
N LYS A 138 -21.53 -10.93 -8.11
CA LYS A 138 -21.59 -11.57 -9.43
C LYS A 138 -20.30 -11.45 -10.23
N TYR A 139 -19.25 -10.95 -9.59
CA TYR A 139 -17.95 -10.68 -10.18
C TYR A 139 -16.87 -10.83 -9.09
N GLY A 140 -15.63 -10.96 -9.53
CA GLY A 140 -14.47 -11.14 -8.66
C GLY A 140 -13.61 -9.88 -8.50
N GLY A 141 -12.30 -10.06 -8.50
CA GLY A 141 -11.29 -9.00 -8.45
C GLY A 141 -10.89 -8.56 -7.04
N ASP A 142 -11.44 -9.18 -5.99
CA ASP A 142 -11.07 -8.89 -4.61
C ASP A 142 -9.67 -9.42 -4.31
N TYR A 143 -8.89 -8.65 -3.53
CA TYR A 143 -7.61 -9.13 -3.06
C TYR A 143 -7.80 -9.88 -1.74
N LEU A 144 -7.98 -11.19 -1.85
CA LEU A 144 -8.03 -12.12 -0.72
C LEU A 144 -6.63 -12.64 -0.41
N GLN A 145 -6.26 -12.65 0.86
CA GLN A 145 -5.09 -13.35 1.35
C GLN A 145 -5.54 -14.52 2.22
N ALA A 146 -4.99 -15.70 1.95
CA ALA A 146 -5.35 -16.90 2.66
C ALA A 146 -4.10 -17.60 3.16
N ARG A 147 -4.15 -18.11 4.40
CA ARG A 147 -3.03 -18.81 5.04
C ARG A 147 -3.52 -19.99 5.86
N ILE A 148 -2.68 -21.02 5.94
CA ILE A 148 -2.75 -22.03 6.98
C ILE A 148 -1.69 -21.75 8.04
N HIS A 149 -1.99 -22.07 9.29
CA HIS A 149 -1.05 -21.91 10.39
C HIS A 149 -1.29 -22.92 11.50
N SER A 150 -0.25 -23.18 12.29
CA SER A 150 -0.34 -23.96 13.53
C SER A 150 0.40 -23.23 14.64
N LEU A 151 -0.34 -22.78 15.65
CA LEU A 151 0.22 -22.03 16.77
C LEU A 151 1.27 -22.85 17.53
N LYS A 152 1.00 -24.15 17.72
CA LYS A 152 1.90 -25.06 18.45
C LYS A 152 3.26 -25.20 17.76
N LEU A 153 3.28 -25.21 16.43
CA LEU A 153 4.51 -25.39 15.63
C LEU A 153 5.11 -24.06 15.18
N GLN A 154 4.45 -22.94 15.45
CA GLN A 154 4.81 -21.62 14.91
C GLN A 154 5.01 -21.64 13.38
N ALA A 155 4.27 -22.51 12.69
CA ALA A 155 4.38 -22.71 11.26
C ALA A 155 3.22 -22.02 10.53
N GLY A 156 3.49 -21.51 9.33
CA GLY A 156 2.50 -20.89 8.47
C GLY A 156 2.85 -21.04 7.00
N ALA A 157 1.84 -21.16 6.14
CA ALA A 157 2.01 -21.20 4.69
C ALA A 157 0.86 -20.46 3.99
N VAL A 158 1.17 -19.82 2.87
CA VAL A 158 0.19 -19.09 2.07
C VAL A 158 -0.56 -20.01 1.13
N GLY A 159 -1.83 -19.68 0.86
CA GLY A 159 -2.68 -20.38 -0.10
C GLY A 159 -2.66 -19.72 -1.47
N ARG A 160 -2.80 -20.53 -2.51
CA ARG A 160 -3.01 -20.02 -3.88
C ARG A 160 -4.50 -19.75 -4.06
N VAL A 161 -4.87 -18.49 -4.26
CA VAL A 161 -6.25 -18.06 -4.49
C VAL A 161 -6.53 -18.07 -6.00
N VAL A 162 -7.65 -18.65 -6.39
CA VAL A 162 -8.19 -18.65 -7.76
C VAL A 162 -9.55 -17.97 -7.72
N ASP A 163 -9.70 -16.93 -8.51
CA ASP A 163 -10.94 -16.19 -8.67
C ASP A 163 -11.78 -16.78 -9.81
N TYR A 164 -13.03 -17.14 -9.53
CA TYR A 164 -13.98 -17.64 -10.53
C TYR A 164 -14.80 -16.54 -11.20
N GLN A 165 -14.54 -15.27 -10.86
CA GLN A 165 -15.15 -14.07 -11.45
C GLN A 165 -16.68 -14.04 -11.33
N ASN A 166 -17.22 -14.69 -10.31
CA ASN A 166 -18.65 -14.84 -10.10
C ASN A 166 -19.06 -14.73 -8.62
N GLY A 167 -18.20 -14.12 -7.79
CA GLY A 167 -18.38 -14.02 -6.34
C GLY A 167 -17.88 -15.24 -5.56
N PHE A 168 -17.32 -16.25 -6.23
CA PHE A 168 -16.65 -17.37 -5.60
C PHE A 168 -15.15 -17.35 -5.86
N TYR A 169 -14.39 -17.72 -4.83
CA TYR A 169 -12.95 -17.95 -4.92
C TYR A 169 -12.63 -19.34 -4.39
N LYS A 170 -11.65 -20.00 -4.99
CA LYS A 170 -11.12 -21.27 -4.49
C LYS A 170 -9.68 -21.08 -4.04
N VAL A 171 -9.38 -21.49 -2.82
CA VAL A 171 -8.04 -21.44 -2.25
C VAL A 171 -7.49 -22.85 -2.14
N PHE A 172 -6.26 -23.03 -2.60
CA PHE A 172 -5.52 -24.27 -2.52
C PHE A 172 -4.36 -24.13 -1.55
N PHE A 173 -4.24 -25.07 -0.61
CA PHE A 173 -3.10 -25.17 0.29
C PHE A 173 -2.42 -26.53 0.14
N THR A 174 -1.10 -26.55 0.16
CA THR A 174 -0.34 -27.78 0.38
C THR A 174 -0.15 -27.97 1.88
N LEU A 175 -0.54 -29.11 2.43
CA LEU A 175 -0.43 -29.37 3.87
C LEU A 175 0.98 -29.84 4.23
N LEU A 176 1.77 -28.96 4.82
CA LEU A 176 3.22 -29.16 5.00
C LEU A 176 3.61 -29.86 6.30
N TRP A 177 2.72 -29.92 7.30
CA TRP A 177 3.04 -30.50 8.62
C TRP A 177 1.85 -31.26 9.22
N PRO A 178 2.09 -32.25 10.09
CA PRO A 178 1.04 -32.97 10.79
C PRO A 178 0.47 -32.16 11.98
N GLY A 179 -0.68 -32.59 12.48
CA GLY A 179 -1.39 -32.00 13.61
C GLY A 179 -2.59 -31.15 13.19
N LYS A 180 -3.05 -30.30 14.11
CA LYS A 180 -4.15 -29.37 13.88
C LYS A 180 -3.65 -28.17 13.07
N VAL A 181 -4.22 -27.97 11.88
CA VAL A 181 -3.89 -26.89 10.96
C VAL A 181 -5.10 -25.98 10.80
N LYS A 182 -4.95 -24.70 11.17
CA LYS A 182 -6.01 -23.70 11.10
C LYS A 182 -5.91 -22.89 9.81
N VAL A 183 -7.03 -22.70 9.14
CA VAL A 183 -7.19 -21.85 7.96
C VAL A 183 -7.58 -20.43 8.41
N SER A 184 -7.07 -19.42 7.72
CA SER A 184 -7.52 -18.04 7.87
C SER A 184 -7.55 -17.38 6.51
N VAL A 185 -8.64 -16.66 6.26
CA VAL A 185 -8.84 -15.87 5.04
C VAL A 185 -9.08 -14.43 5.46
N SER A 186 -8.45 -13.48 4.79
CA SER A 186 -8.68 -12.06 4.97
C SER A 186 -8.92 -11.37 3.63
N LEU A 187 -9.88 -10.44 3.64
CA LEU A 187 -10.07 -9.48 2.58
C LEU A 187 -9.08 -8.34 2.81
N VAL A 188 -8.07 -8.22 1.94
CA VAL A 188 -7.10 -7.12 2.02
C VAL A 188 -7.70 -5.85 1.44
N HIS A 189 -8.23 -5.94 0.21
CA HIS A 189 -8.98 -4.88 -0.45
C HIS A 189 -10.14 -5.44 -1.28
N PRO A 190 -11.31 -4.79 -1.26
CA PRO A 190 -12.39 -5.11 -2.18
C PRO A 190 -12.03 -4.74 -3.62
N SER A 191 -12.61 -5.42 -4.61
CA SER A 191 -12.40 -5.14 -6.05
C SER A 191 -12.63 -3.67 -6.42
N GLU A 192 -13.59 -3.00 -5.77
CA GLU A 192 -13.90 -1.59 -6.02
C GLU A 192 -12.75 -0.68 -5.58
N GLY A 193 -12.17 -0.95 -4.41
CA GLY A 193 -11.00 -0.22 -3.91
C GLY A 193 -9.76 -0.48 -4.75
N ILE A 194 -9.55 -1.70 -5.22
CA ILE A 194 -8.43 -2.04 -6.12
C ILE A 194 -8.48 -1.22 -7.41
N ARG A 195 -9.68 -1.05 -7.98
CA ARG A 195 -9.84 -0.22 -9.17
C ARG A 195 -9.49 1.25 -8.92
N VAL A 196 -9.83 1.79 -7.75
CA VAL A 196 -9.40 3.13 -7.36
C VAL A 196 -7.87 3.21 -7.25
N LEU A 197 -7.22 2.21 -6.66
CA LEU A 197 -5.76 2.16 -6.56
C LEU A 197 -5.08 2.08 -7.94
N GLN A 198 -5.64 1.30 -8.87
CA GLN A 198 -5.16 1.20 -10.24
C GLN A 198 -5.28 2.53 -10.98
N ARG A 199 -6.47 3.16 -10.93
CA ARG A 199 -6.64 4.51 -11.49
C ARG A 199 -5.62 5.49 -10.91
N LEU A 200 -5.42 5.49 -9.58
CA LEU A 200 -4.42 6.38 -8.97
C LEU A 200 -3.01 6.09 -9.47
N GLN A 201 -2.65 4.82 -9.71
CA GLN A 201 -1.35 4.42 -10.28
C GLN A 201 -1.13 5.02 -11.67
N GLU A 202 -2.16 5.04 -12.50
CA GLU A 202 -2.11 5.52 -13.89
C GLU A 202 -2.23 7.06 -13.95
N ASP A 203 -3.22 7.63 -13.27
CA ASP A 203 -3.56 9.07 -13.37
C ASP A 203 -2.67 9.96 -12.49
N LYS A 204 -2.11 9.40 -11.41
CA LYS A 204 -1.34 10.13 -10.38
C LYS A 204 -0.06 9.38 -9.99
N PRO A 205 0.84 9.11 -10.95
CA PRO A 205 2.12 8.44 -10.67
C PRO A 205 3.05 9.31 -9.80
N ASP A 206 2.91 10.63 -9.87
CA ASP A 206 3.64 11.66 -9.13
C ASP A 206 3.03 12.00 -7.75
N ARG A 207 2.05 11.22 -7.28
CA ARG A 207 1.39 11.42 -5.98
C ARG A 207 2.34 11.42 -4.78
N VAL A 208 3.51 10.79 -4.92
CA VAL A 208 4.62 10.93 -4.00
C VAL A 208 5.59 11.90 -4.66
N TYR A 209 5.77 13.06 -4.03
CA TYR A 209 6.72 14.04 -4.51
C TYR A 209 7.94 14.06 -3.60
N PHE A 210 9.08 14.35 -4.20
CA PHE A 210 10.37 14.38 -3.52
C PHE A 210 10.92 15.80 -3.50
N LYS A 211 11.91 16.06 -2.65
CA LYS A 211 12.59 17.35 -2.59
C LYS A 211 14.10 17.14 -2.48
N SER A 212 14.85 18.12 -2.93
CA SER A 212 16.29 18.21 -2.68
C SER A 212 16.65 19.52 -2.02
N LEU A 213 17.62 19.45 -1.11
CA LEU A 213 18.22 20.63 -0.47
C LEU A 213 19.43 21.08 -1.29
N PHE A 214 19.47 22.35 -1.64
CA PHE A 214 20.60 23.03 -2.27
C PHE A 214 21.21 23.99 -1.27
N ARG A 215 22.54 23.99 -1.13
CA ARG A 215 23.21 24.86 -0.17
C ARG A 215 24.56 25.36 -0.69
N SER A 216 24.79 26.66 -0.57
CA SER A 216 26.10 27.27 -0.73
C SER A 216 26.34 28.26 0.42
N GLY A 217 27.29 27.95 1.29
CA GLY A 217 27.55 28.71 2.52
C GLY A 217 26.31 28.82 3.42
N ARG A 218 25.80 30.05 3.58
CA ARG A 218 24.62 30.38 4.40
C ARG A 218 23.30 30.35 3.62
N ILE A 219 23.34 30.28 2.29
CA ILE A 219 22.13 30.25 1.45
C ILE A 219 21.73 28.80 1.27
N SER A 220 20.47 28.49 1.59
CA SER A 220 19.85 27.20 1.35
C SER A 220 18.48 27.35 0.69
N GLU A 221 18.21 26.53 -0.32
CA GLU A 221 16.92 26.46 -0.99
C GLU A 221 16.51 25.00 -1.13
N THR A 222 15.23 24.70 -0.92
CA THR A 222 14.68 23.37 -1.14
C THR A 222 13.74 23.44 -2.33
N THR A 223 13.94 22.56 -3.31
CA THR A 223 13.08 22.47 -4.49
C THR A 223 12.54 21.07 -4.67
N GLU A 224 11.39 20.97 -5.34
CA GLU A 224 10.76 19.70 -5.66
C GLU A 224 11.53 18.95 -6.74
N CYS A 225 11.54 17.63 -6.61
CA CYS A 225 12.17 16.69 -7.51
C CYS A 225 11.22 15.52 -7.80
N ASN A 226 11.29 15.00 -9.02
CA ASN A 226 10.58 13.79 -9.40
C ASN A 226 11.19 13.18 -10.67
N VAL A 227 10.73 11.98 -11.02
CA VAL A 227 11.08 11.28 -12.27
C VAL A 227 10.54 12.02 -13.50
N CYS A 228 9.36 12.63 -13.35
CA CYS A 228 8.73 13.49 -14.35
C CYS A 228 8.35 14.82 -13.71
N LEU A 229 8.78 15.94 -14.30
CA LEU A 229 8.39 17.28 -13.84
C LEU A 229 7.82 18.11 -15.00
N PRO A 230 6.91 19.07 -14.74
CA PRO A 230 6.46 20.03 -15.75
C PRO A 230 7.63 20.76 -16.42
N GLY A 231 7.69 20.72 -17.76
CA GLY A 231 8.78 21.33 -18.55
C GLY A 231 8.75 22.86 -18.67
N ASN A 232 7.87 23.54 -17.92
CA ASN A 232 7.67 25.00 -17.99
C ASN A 232 8.61 25.80 -17.07
N LEU A 233 9.37 25.13 -16.21
CA LEU A 233 10.29 25.78 -15.27
C LEU A 233 11.72 25.28 -15.50
N PRO A 234 12.75 26.09 -15.20
CA PRO A 234 14.14 25.63 -15.28
C PRO A 234 14.38 24.44 -14.37
N LEU A 235 14.99 23.38 -14.91
CA LEU A 235 15.27 22.14 -14.20
C LEU A 235 16.78 21.90 -14.04
N CYS A 236 17.13 21.18 -12.99
CA CYS A 236 18.40 20.50 -12.81
C CYS A 236 18.23 19.03 -13.22
N ASN A 237 19.08 18.57 -14.14
CA ASN A 237 19.12 17.18 -14.58
C ASN A 237 20.15 16.40 -13.75
N PHE A 238 19.67 15.40 -13.01
CA PHE A 238 20.46 14.48 -12.20
C PHE A 238 20.22 13.03 -12.61
N THR A 239 19.89 12.80 -13.89
CA THR A 239 19.81 11.46 -14.47
C THR A 239 21.09 10.71 -14.15
N ASP A 240 20.93 9.49 -13.64
CA ASP A 240 22.07 8.65 -13.31
C ASP A 240 22.85 8.32 -14.59
N LEU A 241 24.15 8.59 -14.59
CA LEU A 241 24.99 8.45 -15.77
C LEU A 241 25.29 6.99 -16.12
N TYR A 242 25.13 6.07 -15.17
CA TYR A 242 25.42 4.65 -15.33
C TYR A 242 24.17 3.86 -15.72
N THR A 243 23.06 4.08 -15.02
CA THR A 243 21.79 3.39 -15.26
C THR A 243 20.89 4.10 -16.27
N GLY A 244 21.11 5.40 -16.50
CA GLY A 244 20.20 6.22 -17.30
C GLY A 244 18.89 6.57 -16.56
N GLU A 245 18.76 6.22 -15.28
CA GLU A 245 17.54 6.45 -14.51
C GLU A 245 17.28 7.95 -14.35
N PRO A 246 16.14 8.45 -14.85
CA PRO A 246 15.93 9.88 -14.89
C PRO A 246 15.54 10.46 -13.55
N TRP A 247 16.15 11.59 -13.23
CA TRP A 247 15.87 12.31 -12.00
C TRP A 247 16.01 13.82 -12.20
N PHE A 248 14.92 14.55 -11.96
CA PHE A 248 14.87 15.99 -12.18
C PHE A 248 14.48 16.71 -10.91
N CYS A 249 15.00 17.92 -10.75
CA CYS A 249 14.59 18.86 -9.70
C CYS A 249 14.35 20.23 -10.32
N PHE A 250 13.42 21.02 -9.78
CA PHE A 250 13.37 22.44 -10.13
C PHE A 250 14.67 23.13 -9.73
N LYS A 251 15.18 24.00 -10.61
CA LYS A 251 16.38 24.76 -10.33
C LYS A 251 16.09 25.79 -9.23
N PRO A 252 16.88 25.83 -8.14
CA PRO A 252 16.74 26.87 -7.11
C PRO A 252 17.01 28.26 -7.70
N LYS A 253 16.41 29.31 -7.12
CA LYS A 253 16.42 30.64 -7.74
C LYS A 253 17.79 31.30 -7.64
N LYS A 254 18.53 31.08 -6.55
CA LYS A 254 19.79 31.76 -6.24
C LYS A 254 21.00 30.82 -6.29
N LEU A 255 20.77 29.52 -6.35
CA LEU A 255 21.82 28.50 -6.27
C LEU A 255 22.00 27.74 -7.60
N PRO A 256 23.22 27.26 -7.90
CA PRO A 256 23.44 26.38 -9.05
C PRO A 256 22.98 24.95 -8.74
N CYS A 257 22.72 24.16 -9.79
CA CYS A 257 22.35 22.74 -9.63
C CYS A 257 23.44 21.91 -8.92
N SER A 258 24.71 22.31 -9.05
CA SER A 258 25.85 21.64 -8.42
C SER A 258 25.87 21.77 -6.90
N SER A 259 25.08 22.67 -6.30
CA SER A 259 25.03 22.85 -4.85
C SER A 259 24.02 21.91 -4.16
N ARG A 260 23.54 20.86 -4.85
CA ARG A 260 22.65 19.85 -4.26
C ARG A 260 23.39 19.07 -3.17
N ILE A 261 22.79 18.96 -1.99
CA ILE A 261 23.38 18.27 -0.83
C ILE A 261 22.65 16.97 -0.52
N THR A 262 21.32 16.99 -0.55
CA THR A 262 20.50 15.84 -0.16
C THR A 262 19.26 15.69 -1.04
N HIS A 263 18.63 14.53 -0.93
CA HIS A 263 17.33 14.20 -1.48
C HIS A 263 16.52 13.52 -0.36
N PHE A 264 15.28 13.95 -0.16
CA PHE A 264 14.35 13.34 0.77
C PHE A 264 12.92 13.37 0.21
N LYS A 265 12.05 12.53 0.78
CA LYS A 265 10.62 12.51 0.45
C LYS A 265 9.97 13.83 0.89
N GLY A 266 9.28 14.48 -0.05
CA GLY A 266 8.57 15.73 0.20
C GLY A 266 7.20 15.52 0.83
N GLY A 267 6.51 14.43 0.48
CA GLY A 267 5.22 14.07 1.07
C GLY A 267 4.33 13.30 0.10
N TYR A 268 3.02 13.35 0.36
CA TYR A 268 1.98 12.83 -0.53
C TYR A 268 1.04 13.96 -0.95
N LEU A 269 0.55 13.91 -2.19
CA LEU A 269 -0.56 14.76 -2.61
C LEU A 269 -1.82 14.39 -1.81
N LYS A 270 -2.52 15.41 -1.31
CA LYS A 270 -3.78 15.27 -0.56
C LYS A 270 -4.97 15.37 -1.51
N GLY A 271 -6.14 14.87 -1.08
CA GLY A 271 -7.40 15.04 -1.83
C GLY A 271 -7.50 14.24 -3.13
N LEU A 272 -6.74 13.15 -3.25
CA LEU A 272 -6.76 12.29 -4.45
C LEU A 272 -7.99 11.38 -4.54
N LEU A 273 -8.71 11.20 -3.42
CA LEU A 273 -9.89 10.36 -3.34
C LEU A 273 -11.13 11.22 -3.20
N THR A 274 -12.19 10.85 -3.90
CA THR A 274 -13.53 11.38 -3.61
C THR A 274 -14.06 10.80 -2.29
N ALA A 275 -15.12 11.42 -1.74
CA ALA A 275 -15.79 10.89 -0.55
C ALA A 275 -16.31 9.46 -0.75
N ALA A 276 -16.84 9.16 -1.94
CA ALA A 276 -17.32 7.83 -2.30
C ALA A 276 -16.19 6.80 -2.38
N GLU A 277 -15.04 7.19 -2.95
CA GLU A 277 -13.87 6.31 -3.07
C GLU A 277 -13.22 6.03 -1.73
N SER A 278 -13.15 7.03 -0.86
CA SER A 278 -12.61 6.90 0.49
C SER A 278 -13.37 5.85 1.31
N ALA A 279 -14.65 5.62 1.01
CA ALA A 279 -15.45 4.58 1.67
C ALA A 279 -14.93 3.15 1.40
N PHE A 280 -14.20 2.90 0.31
CA PHE A 280 -13.58 1.59 0.04
C PHE A 280 -12.32 1.33 0.87
N PHE A 281 -11.87 2.30 1.66
CA PHE A 281 -10.63 2.25 2.40
C PHE A 281 -10.81 2.44 3.91
N GLN A 282 -11.84 1.83 4.48
CA GLN A 282 -12.18 1.96 5.89
C GLN A 282 -11.51 0.87 6.74
N SER A 283 -10.68 1.33 7.69
CA SER A 283 -10.06 0.46 8.70
C SER A 283 -11.13 -0.16 9.61
N GLY A 284 -11.00 -1.45 9.90
CA GLY A 284 -11.98 -2.17 10.73
C GLY A 284 -13.30 -2.48 10.02
N VAL A 285 -13.44 -2.16 8.73
CA VAL A 285 -14.67 -2.37 7.95
C VAL A 285 -14.41 -3.19 6.69
N ASN A 286 -13.52 -2.76 5.80
CA ASN A 286 -13.27 -3.44 4.52
C ASN A 286 -11.80 -3.57 4.11
N ILE A 287 -10.87 -2.93 4.82
CA ILE A 287 -9.43 -3.14 4.65
C ILE A 287 -8.92 -4.18 5.64
N LYS A 288 -8.19 -5.17 5.14
CA LYS A 288 -7.47 -6.18 5.95
C LYS A 288 -8.35 -6.87 6.98
N MET A 289 -9.60 -7.13 6.62
CA MET A 289 -10.58 -7.73 7.51
C MET A 289 -10.62 -9.25 7.38
N PRO A 290 -10.81 -9.99 8.48
CA PRO A 290 -11.01 -11.43 8.42
C PRO A 290 -12.32 -11.78 7.74
N VAL A 291 -12.32 -12.87 6.97
CA VAL A 291 -13.52 -13.54 6.46
C VAL A 291 -13.78 -14.75 7.35
N ASN A 292 -14.97 -14.86 7.91
CA ASN A 292 -15.28 -15.89 8.90
C ASN A 292 -15.56 -17.25 8.25
N SER A 293 -15.27 -18.34 8.97
CA SER A 293 -15.65 -19.68 8.52
C SER A 293 -17.14 -19.93 8.80
N SER A 294 -17.86 -20.49 7.82
CA SER A 294 -19.24 -20.98 8.07
C SER A 294 -19.27 -22.36 8.75
N GLY A 295 -18.12 -23.06 8.81
CA GLY A 295 -17.96 -24.37 9.44
C GLY A 295 -16.64 -24.45 10.20
N PRO A 296 -16.04 -25.66 10.36
CA PRO A 296 -14.72 -25.80 10.94
C PRO A 296 -13.68 -24.94 10.22
N ASP A 297 -12.88 -24.19 10.97
CA ASP A 297 -11.76 -23.39 10.46
C ASP A 297 -10.42 -24.14 10.52
N TRP A 298 -10.45 -25.45 10.79
CA TRP A 298 -9.25 -26.26 10.93
C TRP A 298 -9.46 -27.69 10.42
N VAL A 299 -8.35 -28.35 10.11
CA VAL A 299 -8.31 -29.78 9.73
C VAL A 299 -7.24 -30.52 10.52
N THR A 300 -7.38 -31.85 10.61
CA THR A 300 -6.34 -32.72 11.17
C THR A 300 -5.49 -33.29 10.04
N VAL A 301 -4.18 -33.10 10.15
CA VAL A 301 -3.20 -33.65 9.22
C VAL A 301 -2.41 -34.76 9.90
N ILE A 302 -2.37 -35.94 9.31
CA ILE A 302 -1.60 -37.08 9.81
C ILE A 302 -0.25 -37.18 9.08
N PRO A 303 0.81 -37.66 9.75
CA PRO A 303 2.11 -37.89 9.13
C PRO A 303 2.00 -38.80 7.90
N ARG A 304 2.85 -38.56 6.90
CA ARG A 304 3.01 -39.48 5.78
C ARG A 304 3.72 -40.73 6.32
N ARG A 305 3.13 -41.92 6.20
CA ARG A 305 3.84 -43.16 6.52
C ARG A 305 5.04 -43.25 5.59
N ILE A 306 6.24 -43.20 6.14
CA ILE A 306 7.45 -43.59 5.45
C ILE A 306 7.42 -45.12 5.45
N LYS A 307 7.31 -45.76 4.28
CA LYS A 307 7.70 -47.17 4.19
C LYS A 307 9.21 -47.18 4.32
N GLU A 308 9.73 -47.71 5.42
CA GLU A 308 11.13 -48.12 5.48
C GLU A 308 11.31 -49.22 4.41
N THR A 309 12.09 -48.92 3.39
CA THR A 309 12.57 -49.87 2.37
C THR A 309 14.04 -50.11 2.60
#